data_AF-A0A7K2YSK7-F1
#
_entry.id   AF-A0A7K2YSK7-F1
#
_cell.length_a   1.000
_cell.length_b   1.000
_cell.length_c   1.000
_cell.angle_alpha   90.00
_cell.angle_beta   90.00
_cell.angle_gamma   90.00
#
_symmetry.space_group_name_H-M   'P 1'
#
loop_
_entity.id
_entity.type
_entity.pdbx_description
1 polymer ?
#
loop_
_entity_poly.entity_id
_entity_poly.type
_entity_poly.pdbx_seq_one_letter_code
_entity_poly.pdbx_strand_id
1 'polypeptide(L)'
;VRGYRVEPGEVEIALLARPGVTGAAVIAREQALVGYVVTDDSVTVPELRADLAARLPAHLVPSVLVRLERLPLTANGKLDHRALPAVDSRAVLGADQSSHFLPPRTDAEELIAEVWTDVLGLDKAGALDDFFDLGGHSLLATRVVARIAATTELAVPLRTLFTHRTLAAFAAAVEDLLVADLEAMSDEAAERLLSTERNRSSA
;
A
#
# COMPACT_ATOMS: atom_id res chain seq x y z
N VAL A 1 14.86 -9.35 -0.01
CA VAL A 1 13.50 -8.80 0.18
C VAL A 1 12.89 -8.59 -1.19
N ARG A 2 11.73 -9.20 -1.51
CA ARG A 2 11.06 -9.06 -2.83
C ARG A 2 11.98 -9.34 -4.04
N GLY A 3 12.88 -10.32 -3.93
CA GLY A 3 13.86 -10.67 -4.98
C GLY A 3 15.13 -9.79 -5.02
N TYR A 4 15.20 -8.70 -4.25
CA TYR A 4 16.38 -7.85 -4.16
C TYR A 4 17.34 -8.31 -3.06
N ARG A 5 18.64 -8.26 -3.35
CA ARG A 5 19.70 -8.30 -2.34
C ARG A 5 19.66 -6.95 -1.61
N VAL A 6 19.33 -6.99 -0.34
CA VAL A 6 19.24 -5.81 0.52
C VAL A 6 20.40 -5.81 1.49
N GLU A 7 20.96 -4.65 1.76
CA GLU A 7 22.01 -4.44 2.76
C GLU A 7 21.42 -3.62 3.91
N PRO A 8 20.97 -4.27 5.01
CA PRO A 8 20.34 -3.56 6.13
C PRO A 8 21.21 -2.44 6.72
N GLY A 9 22.53 -2.60 6.66
CA GLY A 9 23.49 -1.60 7.13
C GLY A 9 23.40 -0.25 6.40
N GLU A 10 23.02 -0.24 5.12
CA GLU A 10 22.82 1.02 4.38
C GLU A 10 21.66 1.83 4.97
N VAL A 11 20.57 1.14 5.33
CA VAL A 11 19.39 1.75 5.92
C VAL A 11 19.67 2.20 7.36
N GLU A 12 20.43 1.43 8.13
CA GLU A 12 20.90 1.81 9.47
C GLU A 12 21.72 3.10 9.42
N ILE A 13 22.66 3.22 8.49
CA ILE A 13 23.46 4.42 8.29
C ILE A 13 22.56 5.61 7.93
N ALA A 14 21.60 5.42 7.03
CA ALA A 14 20.69 6.47 6.62
C ALA A 14 19.79 6.98 7.76
N LEU A 15 19.35 6.08 8.65
CA LEU A 15 18.61 6.40 9.88
C LEU A 15 19.48 7.17 10.87
N LEU A 16 20.69 6.69 11.15
CA LEU A 16 21.63 7.33 12.10
C LEU A 16 22.10 8.71 11.63
N ALA A 17 22.04 9.00 10.32
CA ALA A 17 22.37 10.31 9.78
C ALA A 17 21.34 11.40 10.13
N ARG A 18 20.13 11.04 10.59
CA ARG A 18 19.10 12.01 10.99
C ARG A 18 19.37 12.52 12.41
N PRO A 19 19.50 13.84 12.63
CA PRO A 19 19.55 14.40 13.98
C PRO A 19 18.33 13.96 14.80
N GLY A 20 18.56 13.57 16.05
CA GLY A 20 17.53 13.03 16.95
C GLY A 20 17.45 11.50 16.97
N VAL A 21 18.11 10.79 16.04
CA VAL A 21 18.26 9.32 16.10
C VAL A 21 19.57 8.97 16.80
N THR A 22 19.48 8.22 17.90
CA THR A 22 20.65 7.82 18.71
C THR A 22 21.00 6.34 18.58
N GLY A 23 20.12 5.55 17.96
CA GLY A 23 20.37 4.15 17.65
C GLY A 23 19.45 3.66 16.54
N ALA A 24 19.97 2.79 15.68
CA ALA A 24 19.18 2.13 14.64
C ALA A 24 19.65 0.69 14.44
N ALA A 25 18.70 -0.19 14.16
CA ALA A 25 18.95 -1.56 13.73
C ALA A 25 17.90 -1.94 12.69
N VAL A 26 18.32 -2.57 11.59
CA VAL A 26 17.41 -2.97 10.52
C VAL A 26 17.56 -4.46 10.28
N ILE A 27 16.43 -5.15 10.21
CA ILE A 27 16.39 -6.58 9.93
C ILE A 27 15.54 -6.87 8.71
N ALA A 28 15.99 -7.82 7.91
CA ALA A 28 15.18 -8.38 6.84
C ALA A 28 14.24 -9.46 7.41
N ARG A 29 12.97 -9.36 7.02
CA ARG A 29 11.97 -10.42 7.09
C ARG A 29 11.59 -10.82 5.66
N GLU A 30 10.99 -11.98 5.47
CA GLU A 30 10.82 -12.65 4.17
C GLU A 30 10.42 -11.70 3.01
N GLN A 31 9.53 -10.74 3.27
CA GLN A 31 9.00 -9.82 2.26
C GLN A 31 9.23 -8.33 2.55
N ALA A 32 9.85 -7.95 3.68
CA ALA A 32 9.96 -6.55 4.11
C ALA A 32 11.17 -6.29 5.02
N LEU A 33 11.57 -5.01 5.11
CA LEU A 33 12.52 -4.52 6.09
C LEU A 33 11.78 -3.97 7.31
N VAL A 34 12.28 -4.28 8.50
CA VAL A 34 11.82 -3.74 9.78
C VAL A 34 12.98 -2.98 10.41
N GLY A 35 12.77 -1.69 10.68
CA GLY A 35 13.72 -0.86 11.40
C GLY A 35 13.30 -0.68 12.86
N TYR A 36 14.27 -0.73 13.76
CA TYR A 36 14.13 -0.37 15.17
C TYR A 36 14.98 0.85 15.41
N VAL A 37 14.36 1.90 15.94
CA VAL A 37 15.00 3.20 16.11
C VAL A 37 14.90 3.64 17.56
N VAL A 38 15.98 4.23 18.05
CA VAL A 38 15.99 4.97 19.31
C VAL A 38 16.10 6.43 18.93
N THR A 39 15.09 7.21 19.30
CA THR A 39 15.01 8.63 18.99
C THR A 39 14.77 9.42 20.26
N ASP A 40 15.13 10.69 20.26
CA ASP A 40 14.53 11.65 21.19
C ASP A 40 13.11 12.03 20.73
N ASP A 41 12.46 12.93 21.46
CA ASP A 41 11.11 13.42 21.14
C ASP A 41 11.08 14.51 20.05
N SER A 42 12.23 14.85 19.45
CA SER A 42 12.32 15.85 18.39
C SER A 42 12.01 15.31 17.00
N VAL A 43 11.96 13.97 16.84
CA VAL A 43 11.73 13.30 15.55
C VAL A 43 10.68 12.21 15.70
N THR A 44 9.75 12.20 14.76
CA THR A 44 8.68 11.21 14.67
C THR A 44 9.00 10.12 13.65
N VAL A 45 8.34 8.96 13.79
CA VAL A 45 8.46 7.84 12.84
C VAL A 45 8.05 8.23 11.39
N PRO A 46 6.96 8.98 11.16
CA PRO A 46 6.60 9.44 9.82
C PRO A 46 7.68 10.31 9.16
N GLU A 47 8.31 11.22 9.91
CA GLU A 47 9.41 12.05 9.41
C GLU A 47 10.62 11.22 9.01
N LEU A 48 11.00 10.22 9.83
CA LEU A 48 12.07 9.30 9.49
C LEU A 48 11.79 8.53 8.21
N ARG A 49 10.56 8.04 8.04
CA ARG A 49 10.18 7.32 6.83
C ARG A 49 10.24 8.21 5.60
N ALA A 50 9.75 9.44 5.69
CA ALA A 50 9.80 10.42 4.60
C ALA A 50 11.26 10.73 4.21
N ASP A 51 12.14 10.93 5.18
CA ASP A 51 13.56 11.18 4.94
C ASP A 51 14.29 10.00 4.28
N LEU A 52 13.92 8.77 4.64
CA LEU A 52 14.45 7.57 4.00
C LEU A 52 13.95 7.46 2.55
N ALA A 53 12.66 7.68 2.32
CA ALA A 53 12.06 7.63 0.99
C ALA A 53 12.63 8.68 0.03
N ALA A 54 13.07 9.83 0.55
CA ALA A 54 13.72 10.87 -0.25
C ALA A 54 15.16 10.52 -0.69
N ARG A 55 15.83 9.59 0.02
CA ARG A 55 17.27 9.30 -0.16
C ARG A 55 17.55 7.88 -0.65
N LEU A 56 16.65 6.94 -0.38
CA LEU A 56 16.83 5.52 -0.67
C LEU A 56 15.83 5.03 -1.71
N PRO A 57 16.22 4.04 -2.53
CA PRO A 57 15.26 3.26 -3.32
C PRO A 57 14.12 2.72 -2.47
N ALA A 58 12.90 2.71 -3.01
CA ALA A 58 11.68 2.30 -2.30
C ALA A 58 11.77 0.91 -1.63
N HIS A 59 12.55 -0.03 -2.18
CA HIS A 59 12.71 -1.38 -1.63
C HIS A 59 13.66 -1.45 -0.42
N LEU A 60 14.39 -0.37 -0.12
CA LEU A 60 15.24 -0.22 1.06
C LEU A 60 14.55 0.57 2.19
N VAL A 61 13.40 1.20 1.92
CA VAL A 61 12.63 1.89 2.95
C VAL A 61 11.93 0.84 3.83
N PRO A 62 12.17 0.83 5.16
CA PRO A 62 11.48 -0.09 6.07
C PRO A 62 9.98 0.11 6.04
N SER A 63 9.24 -0.98 5.86
CA SER A 63 7.77 -0.96 5.92
C SER A 63 7.31 -0.59 7.34
N VAL A 64 8.08 -1.00 8.35
CA VAL A 64 7.84 -0.63 9.75
C VAL A 64 9.08 -0.07 10.41
N LEU A 65 8.86 0.98 11.19
CA LEU A 65 9.80 1.56 12.12
C LEU A 65 9.22 1.45 13.53
N VAL A 66 9.93 0.75 14.42
CA VAL A 66 9.55 0.58 15.83
C VAL A 66 10.42 1.49 16.68
N ARG A 67 9.82 2.43 17.41
CA ARG A 67 10.55 3.24 18.40
C ARG A 67 10.82 2.41 19.65
N LEU A 68 12.08 2.37 20.07
CA LEU A 68 12.55 1.73 21.30
C LEU A 68 13.18 2.77 22.23
N GLU A 69 13.13 2.52 23.52
CA GLU A 69 13.91 3.31 24.50
C GLU A 69 15.42 3.05 24.35
N ARG A 70 15.80 1.83 23.96
CA ARG A 70 17.19 1.42 23.71
C ARG A 70 17.24 0.16 22.83
N LEU A 71 18.33 0.00 22.08
CA LEU A 71 18.58 -1.25 21.37
C LEU A 71 18.94 -2.38 22.36
N PRO A 72 18.34 -3.57 22.22
CA PRO A 72 18.73 -4.72 23.03
C PRO A 72 20.08 -5.24 22.54
N LEU A 73 21.08 -5.23 23.42
CA LEU A 73 22.42 -5.72 23.11
C LEU A 73 22.74 -6.94 23.97
N THR A 74 23.43 -7.91 23.38
CA THR A 74 24.09 -9.01 24.07
C THR A 74 25.18 -8.51 25.01
N ALA A 75 25.69 -9.37 25.90
CA ALA A 75 26.83 -9.06 26.79
C ALA A 75 28.09 -8.59 26.03
N ASN A 76 28.22 -8.96 24.76
CA ASN A 76 29.34 -8.57 23.88
C ASN A 76 29.08 -7.27 23.09
N GLY A 77 28.00 -6.54 23.40
CA GLY A 77 27.64 -5.28 22.73
C GLY A 77 27.05 -5.43 21.33
N LYS A 78 26.83 -6.66 20.85
CA LYS A 78 26.14 -6.93 19.57
C LYS A 78 24.63 -6.89 19.76
N LEU A 79 23.89 -6.52 18.72
CA LEU A 79 22.43 -6.57 18.71
C LEU A 79 21.92 -7.97 19.08
N ASP A 80 21.01 -8.04 20.06
CA ASP A 80 20.29 -9.26 20.41
C ASP A 80 19.00 -9.34 19.61
N HIS A 81 19.06 -10.01 18.46
CA HIS A 81 17.91 -10.19 17.57
C HIS A 81 16.74 -10.93 18.21
N ARG A 82 16.96 -11.71 19.28
CA ARG A 82 15.90 -12.48 19.96
C ARG A 82 15.13 -11.62 20.95
N ALA A 83 15.75 -10.56 21.45
CA ALA A 83 15.17 -9.61 22.39
C ALA A 83 14.48 -8.43 21.69
N LEU A 84 14.57 -8.33 20.36
CA LEU A 84 13.80 -7.36 19.59
C LEU A 84 12.30 -7.68 19.71
N PRO A 85 11.44 -6.67 19.95
CA PRO A 85 10.01 -6.86 19.95
C PRO A 85 9.54 -7.55 18.67
N ALA A 86 8.75 -8.60 18.81
CA ALA A 86 8.15 -9.25 17.67
C ALA A 86 7.19 -8.27 17.02
N VAL A 87 7.48 -7.87 15.79
CA VAL A 87 6.53 -7.13 14.98
C VAL A 87 5.73 -8.17 14.23
N ASP A 88 4.47 -8.31 14.62
CA ASP A 88 3.57 -9.26 13.96
C ASP A 88 3.44 -8.83 12.50
N SER A 89 3.86 -9.68 11.56
CA SER A 89 3.90 -9.36 10.13
C SER A 89 2.56 -8.84 9.58
N ARG A 90 1.46 -9.16 10.29
CA ARG A 90 0.10 -8.66 10.08
C ARG A 90 -0.17 -7.29 10.74
N ALA A 91 0.31 -7.06 11.95
CA ALA A 91 0.18 -5.77 12.65
C ALA A 91 1.11 -4.68 12.10
N VAL A 92 2.22 -5.09 11.47
CA VAL A 92 3.14 -4.24 10.65
C VAL A 92 2.37 -3.39 9.63
N LEU A 93 1.22 -3.88 9.16
CA LEU A 93 0.40 -3.27 8.12
C LEU A 93 -0.82 -2.52 8.69
N GLY A 94 -1.08 -2.60 10.00
CA GLY A 94 -2.33 -2.13 10.60
C GLY A 94 -2.19 -1.29 11.88
N ALA A 95 -1.01 -1.21 12.50
CA ALA A 95 -0.84 -0.47 13.75
C ALA A 95 0.06 0.76 13.57
N ASP A 96 -0.60 1.91 13.58
CA ASP A 96 -0.05 3.26 13.74
C ASP A 96 0.70 3.87 12.54
N GLN A 97 0.03 3.91 11.39
CA GLN A 97 0.34 4.91 10.37
C GLN A 97 -0.61 6.09 10.55
N SER A 98 -0.17 7.09 11.30
CA SER A 98 -0.84 8.38 11.42
C SER A 98 -0.79 9.19 10.11
N SER A 99 -1.29 8.65 9.00
CA SER A 99 -2.18 9.48 8.18
C SER A 99 -3.51 9.45 8.91
N HIS A 100 -4.07 10.60 9.26
CA HIS A 100 -5.40 10.67 9.88
C HIS A 100 -6.32 9.63 9.23
N PHE A 101 -6.78 8.63 9.98
CA PHE A 101 -7.71 7.64 9.46
C PHE A 101 -8.93 8.41 8.95
N LEU A 102 -9.06 8.49 7.63
CA LEU A 102 -10.22 9.07 6.97
C LEU A 102 -11.07 7.89 6.51
N PRO A 103 -12.31 7.74 7.02
CA PRO A 103 -13.16 6.67 6.56
C PRO A 103 -13.46 6.83 5.06
N PRO A 104 -13.76 5.74 4.35
CA PRO A 104 -14.42 5.79 3.05
C PRO A 104 -15.63 6.74 3.06
N ARG A 105 -15.83 7.48 1.97
CA ARG A 105 -16.84 8.56 1.86
C ARG A 105 -17.82 8.36 0.71
N THR A 106 -17.54 7.42 -0.18
CA THR A 106 -18.37 7.08 -1.34
C THR A 106 -18.60 5.58 -1.39
N ASP A 107 -19.68 5.14 -2.05
CA ASP A 107 -20.01 3.73 -2.22
C ASP A 107 -18.86 2.95 -2.90
N ALA A 108 -18.14 3.58 -3.84
CA ALA A 108 -16.97 2.98 -4.47
C ALA A 108 -15.78 2.87 -3.50
N GLU A 109 -15.53 3.90 -2.69
CA GLU A 109 -14.52 3.83 -1.62
C GLU A 109 -14.88 2.71 -0.63
N GLU A 110 -16.15 2.56 -0.24
CA GLU A 110 -16.61 1.51 0.68
C GLU A 110 -16.42 0.10 0.11
N LEU A 111 -16.85 -0.13 -1.14
CA LEU A 111 -16.66 -1.42 -1.82
C LEU A 111 -15.18 -1.78 -1.91
N ILE A 112 -14.33 -0.82 -2.27
CA ILE A 112 -12.89 -1.05 -2.38
C ILE A 112 -12.27 -1.29 -1.01
N ALA A 113 -12.71 -0.57 0.03
CA ALA A 113 -12.26 -0.79 1.40
C ALA A 113 -12.53 -2.24 1.84
N GLU A 114 -13.74 -2.75 1.59
CA GLU A 114 -14.11 -4.14 1.89
C GLU A 114 -13.22 -5.15 1.15
N VAL A 115 -12.99 -4.93 -0.15
CA VAL A 115 -12.09 -5.79 -0.93
C VAL A 115 -10.67 -5.75 -0.38
N TRP A 116 -10.17 -4.57 0.00
CA TRP A 116 -8.82 -4.41 0.54
C TRP A 116 -8.69 -5.07 1.91
N THR A 117 -9.64 -4.87 2.82
CA THR A 117 -9.63 -5.49 4.16
C THR A 117 -9.59 -7.00 4.05
N ASP A 118 -10.36 -7.58 3.14
CA ASP A 118 -10.40 -9.03 2.93
C ASP A 118 -9.12 -9.59 2.32
N VAL A 119 -8.56 -8.89 1.31
CA VAL A 119 -7.39 -9.36 0.58
C VAL A 119 -6.11 -9.17 1.40
N LEU A 120 -6.00 -8.06 2.13
CA LEU A 120 -4.85 -7.71 2.95
C LEU A 120 -4.94 -8.30 4.36
N GLY A 121 -6.13 -8.71 4.82
CA GLY A 121 -6.37 -9.22 6.16
C GLY A 121 -6.28 -8.13 7.22
N LEU A 122 -6.89 -6.96 6.95
CA LEU A 122 -6.91 -5.79 7.82
C LEU A 122 -8.30 -5.63 8.47
N ASP A 123 -8.36 -5.02 9.65
CA ASP A 123 -9.63 -4.69 10.31
C ASP A 123 -10.38 -3.56 9.59
N LYS A 124 -9.64 -2.60 9.01
CA LYS A 124 -10.17 -1.45 8.29
C LYS A 124 -9.15 -0.89 7.29
N ALA A 125 -9.65 -0.23 6.24
CA ALA A 125 -8.86 0.55 5.30
C ALA A 125 -9.48 1.95 5.17
N GLY A 126 -8.65 2.98 5.24
CA GLY A 126 -9.01 4.39 5.11
C GLY A 126 -8.83 4.93 3.70
N ALA A 127 -9.53 6.01 3.38
CA ALA A 127 -9.55 6.65 2.06
C ALA A 127 -8.14 7.10 1.57
N LEU A 128 -7.24 7.44 2.48
CA LEU A 128 -5.88 7.88 2.14
C LEU A 128 -4.82 6.77 2.29
N ASP A 129 -5.21 5.57 2.70
CA ASP A 129 -4.26 4.48 2.88
C ASP A 129 -3.74 4.03 1.51
N ASP A 130 -2.42 3.88 1.40
CA ASP A 130 -1.76 3.35 0.20
C ASP A 130 -1.72 1.81 0.25
N PHE A 131 -2.19 1.15 -0.82
CA PHE A 131 -2.27 -0.30 -0.92
C PHE A 131 -0.94 -1.01 -0.62
N PHE A 132 0.17 -0.45 -1.09
CA PHE A 132 1.49 -1.05 -0.99
C PHE A 132 2.14 -0.77 0.37
N ASP A 133 1.80 0.36 0.98
CA ASP A 133 2.19 0.66 2.37
C ASP A 133 1.42 -0.23 3.36
N LEU A 134 0.18 -0.57 3.04
CA LEU A 134 -0.62 -1.60 3.72
C LEU A 134 -0.16 -3.03 3.42
N GLY A 135 1.01 -3.22 2.79
CA GLY A 135 1.61 -4.54 2.56
C GLY A 135 1.12 -5.26 1.32
N GLY A 136 0.32 -4.58 0.50
CA GLY A 136 -0.04 -5.02 -0.84
C GLY A 136 1.18 -5.28 -1.74
N HIS A 137 1.03 -6.25 -2.63
CA HIS A 137 2.01 -6.57 -3.67
C HIS A 137 1.30 -7.11 -4.91
N SER A 138 2.02 -7.36 -6.01
CA SER A 138 1.41 -7.67 -7.32
C SER A 138 0.39 -8.81 -7.29
N LEU A 139 0.66 -9.89 -6.55
CA LEU A 139 -0.30 -11.01 -6.43
C LEU A 139 -1.58 -10.59 -5.67
N LEU A 140 -1.45 -9.79 -4.60
CA LEU A 140 -2.62 -9.26 -3.89
C LEU A 140 -3.36 -8.23 -4.74
N ALA A 141 -2.63 -7.38 -5.47
CA ALA A 141 -3.21 -6.44 -6.43
C ALA A 141 -4.02 -7.16 -7.52
N THR A 142 -3.51 -8.28 -8.06
CA THR A 142 -4.26 -9.12 -9.00
C THR A 142 -5.54 -9.67 -8.38
N ARG A 143 -5.50 -10.09 -7.09
CA ARG A 143 -6.70 -10.56 -6.37
C ARG A 143 -7.72 -9.45 -6.16
N VAL A 144 -7.28 -8.25 -5.78
CA VAL A 144 -8.15 -7.07 -5.63
C VAL A 144 -8.87 -6.79 -6.93
N VAL A 145 -8.13 -6.67 -8.03
CA VAL A 145 -8.68 -6.39 -9.37
C VAL A 145 -9.66 -7.48 -9.81
N ALA A 146 -9.32 -8.75 -9.60
CA ALA A 146 -10.21 -9.85 -9.96
C ALA A 146 -11.52 -9.84 -9.13
N ARG A 147 -11.44 -9.48 -7.85
CA ARG A 147 -12.62 -9.40 -6.97
C ARG A 147 -13.51 -8.21 -7.32
N ILE A 148 -12.93 -7.06 -7.65
CA ILE A 148 -13.68 -5.91 -8.14
C ILE A 148 -14.40 -6.27 -9.44
N ALA A 149 -13.68 -6.84 -10.41
CA ALA A 149 -14.25 -7.26 -11.68
C ALA A 149 -15.40 -8.27 -11.51
N ALA A 150 -15.32 -9.17 -10.51
CA ALA A 150 -16.40 -10.12 -10.22
C ALA A 150 -17.65 -9.45 -9.63
N THR A 151 -17.52 -8.29 -8.97
CA THR A 151 -18.64 -7.58 -8.36
C THR A 151 -19.22 -6.51 -9.29
N THR A 152 -18.39 -5.86 -10.10
CA THR A 152 -18.80 -4.72 -10.94
C THR A 152 -18.93 -5.07 -12.42
N GLU A 153 -18.55 -6.29 -12.82
CA GLU A 153 -18.41 -6.73 -14.21
C GLU A 153 -17.41 -5.88 -15.04
N LEU A 154 -16.67 -4.99 -14.37
CA LEU A 154 -15.73 -4.07 -15.00
C LEU A 154 -14.33 -4.67 -15.08
N ALA A 155 -13.74 -4.65 -16.28
CA ALA A 155 -12.36 -5.04 -16.49
C ALA A 155 -11.38 -3.94 -16.01
N VAL A 156 -11.03 -3.96 -14.73
CA VAL A 156 -10.08 -2.99 -14.15
C VAL A 156 -8.63 -3.40 -14.53
N PRO A 157 -7.84 -2.55 -15.22
CA PRO A 157 -6.45 -2.88 -15.50
C PRO A 157 -5.59 -2.90 -14.23
N LEU A 158 -4.70 -3.90 -14.09
CA LEU A 158 -3.79 -3.97 -12.94
C LEU A 158 -2.95 -2.70 -12.77
N ARG A 159 -2.55 -2.06 -13.87
CA ARG A 159 -1.79 -0.81 -13.89
C ARG A 159 -2.50 0.32 -13.13
N THR A 160 -3.83 0.30 -13.06
CA THR A 160 -4.63 1.32 -12.37
C THR A 160 -4.24 1.40 -10.90
N LEU A 161 -4.16 0.27 -10.19
CA LEU A 161 -3.77 0.26 -8.77
C LEU A 161 -2.31 0.71 -8.54
N PHE A 162 -1.40 0.42 -9.47
CA PHE A 162 0.00 0.88 -9.37
C PHE A 162 0.16 2.39 -9.59
N THR A 163 -0.78 3.00 -10.31
CA THR A 163 -0.81 4.43 -10.64
C THR A 163 -1.56 5.21 -9.57
N HIS A 164 -2.70 4.68 -9.12
CA HIS A 164 -3.59 5.27 -8.13
C HIS A 164 -3.52 4.41 -6.87
N ARG A 165 -2.53 4.70 -6.02
CA ARG A 165 -2.14 3.79 -4.94
C ARG A 165 -2.96 3.94 -3.67
N THR A 166 -3.55 5.10 -3.44
CA THR A 166 -4.45 5.33 -2.30
C THR A 166 -5.84 4.79 -2.60
N LEU A 167 -6.56 4.36 -1.57
CA LEU A 167 -7.91 3.82 -1.71
C LEU A 167 -8.84 4.78 -2.48
N ALA A 168 -8.88 6.05 -2.09
CA ALA A 168 -9.72 7.06 -2.74
C ALA A 168 -9.31 7.32 -4.21
N ALA A 169 -8.00 7.36 -4.50
CA ALA A 169 -7.55 7.58 -5.87
C ALA A 169 -7.86 6.37 -6.75
N PHE A 170 -7.73 5.15 -6.20
CA PHE A 170 -8.07 3.93 -6.92
C PHE A 170 -9.58 3.84 -7.16
N ALA A 171 -10.40 4.21 -6.17
CA ALA A 171 -11.86 4.28 -6.30
C ALA A 171 -12.30 5.22 -7.41
N ALA A 172 -11.79 6.45 -7.43
CA ALA A 172 -12.08 7.41 -8.49
C ALA A 172 -11.70 6.85 -9.88
N ALA A 173 -10.53 6.21 -10.00
CA ALA A 173 -10.11 5.63 -11.27
C ALA A 173 -10.98 4.43 -11.72
N VAL A 174 -11.54 3.66 -10.78
CA VAL A 174 -12.49 2.59 -11.08
C VAL A 174 -13.84 3.16 -11.51
N GLU A 175 -14.31 4.23 -10.86
CA GLU A 175 -15.52 4.95 -11.27
C GLU A 175 -15.38 5.54 -12.68
N ASP A 176 -14.25 6.18 -12.99
CA ASP A 176 -13.98 6.72 -14.33
C ASP A 176 -14.03 5.63 -15.42
N LEU A 177 -13.50 4.43 -15.11
CA LEU A 177 -13.56 3.28 -16.01
C LEU A 177 -14.99 2.77 -16.18
N LEU A 178 -15.79 2.76 -15.10
CA LEU A 178 -17.20 2.36 -15.17
C LEU A 178 -18.02 3.32 -16.03
N VAL A 179 -17.79 4.63 -15.88
CA VAL A 179 -18.47 5.64 -16.71
C VAL A 179 -18.10 5.44 -18.19
N ALA A 180 -16.81 5.27 -18.50
CA ALA A 180 -16.36 5.03 -19.87
C ALA A 180 -16.94 3.74 -20.48
N ASP A 181 -17.09 2.68 -19.69
CA ASP A 181 -17.69 1.41 -20.13
C ASP A 181 -19.18 1.58 -20.44
N LEU A 182 -19.93 2.28 -19.58
CA LEU A 182 -21.36 2.58 -19.78
C LEU A 182 -21.60 3.47 -21.02
N GLU A 183 -20.75 4.49 -21.23
CA GLU A 183 -20.83 5.34 -22.42
C GLU A 183 -20.62 4.52 -23.71
N ALA A 184 -19.60 3.65 -23.73
CA ALA A 184 -19.33 2.78 -24.87
C ALA A 184 -20.49 1.81 -25.16
N MET A 185 -21.11 1.23 -24.13
CA MET A 185 -22.31 0.39 -24.29
C MET A 185 -23.49 1.16 -24.87
N SER A 186 -23.66 2.42 -24.46
CA SER A 186 -24.74 3.27 -24.95
C SER A 186 -24.57 3.61 -26.45
N ASP A 187 -23.35 3.91 -26.87
CA ASP A 187 -23.01 4.19 -28.27
C ASP A 187 -23.23 2.94 -29.14
N GLU A 188 -22.77 1.77 -28.70
CA GLU A 188 -23.00 0.53 -29.45
C GLU A 188 -24.50 0.18 -29.55
N ALA A 189 -25.27 0.41 -28.48
CA ALA A 189 -26.71 0.17 -28.49
C ALA A 189 -27.42 1.11 -29.49
N ALA A 190 -27.02 2.37 -29.54
CA ALA A 190 -27.53 3.34 -30.50
C ALA A 190 -27.20 2.93 -31.95
N GLU A 191 -25.97 2.48 -32.23
CA GLU A 191 -25.56 2.01 -33.55
C GLU A 191 -26.32 0.75 -34.00
N ARG A 192 -26.58 -0.19 -33.08
CA ARG A 192 -27.39 -1.40 -33.37
C ARG A 192 -28.83 -1.06 -33.74
N LEU A 193 -29.43 -0.06 -33.09
CA LEU A 193 -30.79 0.40 -33.43
C LEU A 193 -30.84 1.06 -34.81
N LEU A 194 -29.90 1.97 -35.09
CA LEU A 194 -29.81 2.67 -36.38
C LEU A 194 -29.53 1.73 -37.56
N SER A 195 -28.70 0.70 -37.36
CA SER A 195 -28.43 -0.32 -38.39
C SER A 195 -29.64 -1.24 -38.65
N THR A 196 -30.42 -1.55 -37.62
CA THR A 196 -31.65 -2.34 -37.76
C THR A 196 -32.75 -1.58 -38.52
N GLU A 197 -32.91 -0.28 -38.27
CA GLU A 197 -33.86 0.57 -39.01
C GLU A 197 -33.46 0.78 -40.47
N ARG A 198 -32.17 0.99 -40.76
CA ARG A 198 -31.66 1.10 -42.15
C ARG A 198 -31.94 -0.15 -42.97
N ASN A 199 -31.76 -1.33 -42.39
CA ASN A 199 -32.03 -2.59 -43.07
C ASN A 199 -33.53 -2.85 -43.29
N ARG A 200 -34.41 -2.35 -42.40
CA ARG A 200 -35.87 -2.42 -42.59
C ARG A 200 -36.39 -1.46 -43.66
N SER A 201 -35.74 -0.32 -43.87
CA SER A 201 -36.19 0.67 -44.85
C SER A 201 -35.72 0.37 -46.29
N SER A 202 -34.93 -0.69 -46.49
CA SER A 202 -34.41 -1.12 -47.81
C SER A 202 -35.00 -2.45 -48.31
N ALA A 203 -35.98 -3.02 -47.59
CA ALA A 203 -36.74 -4.22 -47.96
C ALA A 203 -38.19 -3.84 -48.30
#